data_AF-A0A4Y2QNN4-F1
#
_entry.id   AF-A0A4Y2QNN4-F1
#
_cell.length_a   1.000
_cell.length_b   1.000
_cell.length_c   1.000
_cell.angle_alpha   90.00
_cell.angle_beta   90.00
_cell.angle_gamma   90.00
#
_symmetry.space_group_name_H-M   'P 1'
#
loop_
_entity.id
_entity.type
_entity.pdbx_description
1 polymer ?
#
loop_
_entity_poly.entity_id
_entity_poly.type
_entity_poly.pdbx_seq_one_letter_code
_entity_poly.pdbx_strand_id
1 'polypeptide(L)'
;MKEVHGEQRLARCTIFRCCQRYEAGRVNIKDLPHPGQAHVVTNSARISAVDELIRQNRRITTREIAVESSISKGTVHHIICKKLNYGKV
;
A
#
# COMPACT_ATOMS: atom_id res chain seq x y z
N MET A 1 43.51 -13.85 -4.59
CA MET A 1 42.13 -13.32 -4.60
C MET A 1 42.22 -11.84 -4.28
N LYS A 2 41.76 -10.95 -5.17
CA LYS A 2 41.81 -9.49 -4.95
C LYS A 2 40.41 -8.98 -4.63
N GLU A 3 40.27 -8.22 -3.55
CA GLU A 3 39.00 -7.58 -3.22
C GLU A 3 38.72 -6.43 -4.20
N VAL A 4 37.55 -6.45 -4.84
CA VAL A 4 37.17 -5.50 -5.90
C VAL A 4 36.32 -4.34 -5.37
N HIS A 5 35.52 -4.59 -4.31
CA HIS A 5 34.51 -3.64 -3.82
C HIS A 5 34.84 -2.94 -2.49
N GLY A 6 35.99 -3.25 -1.88
CA GLY A 6 36.43 -2.64 -0.62
C GLY A 6 35.33 -2.63 0.45
N GLU A 7 35.09 -1.46 1.05
CA GLU A 7 34.07 -1.23 2.09
C GLU A 7 32.63 -1.31 1.57
N GLN A 8 32.41 -1.08 0.27
CA GLN A 8 31.08 -1.09 -0.34
C GLN A 8 30.67 -2.52 -0.71
N ARG A 9 30.68 -3.40 0.28
CA ARG A 9 30.39 -4.84 0.14
C ARG A 9 29.08 -5.19 0.84
N LEU A 10 28.30 -6.08 0.21
CA LEU A 10 27.12 -6.66 0.85
C LEU A 10 27.52 -7.51 2.05
N ALA A 11 26.75 -7.42 3.13
CA ALA A 11 26.93 -8.28 4.29
C ALA A 11 26.89 -9.77 3.88
N ARG A 12 27.73 -10.60 4.54
CA ARG A 12 27.86 -12.04 4.23
C ARG A 12 26.51 -12.76 4.22
N CYS A 13 25.60 -12.41 5.14
CA CYS A 13 24.25 -12.96 5.21
C CYS A 13 23.41 -12.66 3.95
N THR A 14 23.55 -11.46 3.38
CA THR A 14 22.85 -11.06 2.14
C THR A 14 23.36 -11.85 0.94
N ILE A 15 24.67 -12.08 0.86
CA ILE A 15 25.31 -12.87 -0.20
C ILE A 15 24.82 -14.32 -0.13
N PHE A 16 24.85 -14.93 1.05
CA PHE A 16 24.40 -16.31 1.24
C PHE A 16 22.93 -16.50 0.85
N ARG A 17 22.06 -15.59 1.27
CA ARG A 17 20.64 -15.58 0.88
C ARG A 17 20.45 -15.43 -0.63
N CYS A 18 21.33 -14.69 -1.32
CA CYS A 18 21.29 -14.56 -2.77
C CYS A 18 21.69 -15.87 -3.46
N CYS A 19 22.78 -16.51 -3.01
CA CYS A 19 23.22 -17.82 -3.52
C CYS A 19 22.13 -18.89 -3.37
N GLN A 20 21.50 -18.99 -2.20
CA GLN A 20 20.39 -19.93 -1.97
C GLN A 20 19.22 -19.70 -2.94
N ARG A 21 18.87 -18.43 -3.19
CA ARG A 21 17.80 -18.10 -4.16
C ARG A 21 18.19 -18.50 -5.58
N TYR A 22 19.45 -18.29 -5.96
CA TYR A 22 19.96 -18.68 -7.27
C TYR A 22 19.96 -20.20 -7.45
N GLU A 23 20.43 -20.96 -6.45
CA GLU A 23 20.38 -22.43 -6.43
C GLU A 23 18.94 -22.95 -6.50
N ALA A 24 17.98 -22.23 -5.91
CA ALA A 24 16.54 -22.51 -6.04
C ALA A 24 15.93 -22.11 -7.42
N GLY A 25 16.76 -21.73 -8.40
CA GLY A 25 16.33 -21.41 -9.77
C GLY A 25 15.88 -19.97 -9.98
N ARG A 26 16.06 -19.07 -9.00
CA ARG A 26 15.72 -17.64 -9.17
C ARG A 26 16.76 -16.94 -10.05
N VAL A 27 16.43 -16.79 -11.33
CA VAL A 27 17.23 -16.07 -12.34
C VAL A 27 16.91 -14.57 -12.43
N ASN A 28 15.75 -14.13 -11.94
CA ASN A 28 15.39 -12.71 -11.99
C ASN A 28 16.21 -11.89 -10.97
N ILE A 29 16.98 -10.94 -11.50
CA ILE A 29 17.82 -10.02 -10.74
C ILE A 29 16.98 -8.93 -10.08
N LYS A 30 15.84 -8.55 -10.67
CA LYS A 30 14.97 -7.50 -10.12
C LYS A 30 14.31 -7.96 -8.83
N ASP A 31 14.04 -7.01 -7.94
CA ASP A 31 13.24 -7.27 -6.76
C ASP A 31 11.82 -7.69 -7.14
N LEU A 32 11.29 -8.65 -6.40
CA LEU A 32 9.87 -8.97 -6.50
C LEU A 32 9.07 -7.78 -5.95
N PRO A 33 7.84 -7.56 -6.44
CA PRO A 33 6.96 -6.57 -5.84
C PRO A 33 6.89 -6.84 -4.33
N HIS A 34 7.28 -5.83 -3.55
CA HIS A 34 7.16 -5.94 -2.11
C HIS A 34 5.67 -6.05 -1.79
N PRO A 35 5.24 -6.99 -0.92
CA PRO A 35 3.89 -6.94 -0.39
C PRO A 35 3.75 -5.58 0.30
N GLY A 36 3.00 -4.67 -0.34
CA GLY A 36 2.69 -3.38 0.25
C GLY A 36 1.98 -3.59 1.58
N GLN A 37 1.91 -2.55 2.40
CA GLN A 37 1.12 -2.61 3.62
C GLN A 37 -0.31 -3.00 3.24
N ALA A 38 -0.77 -4.17 3.71
CA ALA A 38 -2.13 -4.61 3.46
C ALA A 38 -3.06 -3.52 3.99
N HIS A 39 -3.90 -2.96 3.13
CA HIS A 39 -4.92 -1.97 3.47
C HIS A 39 -6.05 -2.64 4.29
N VAL A 40 -5.70 -3.27 5.42
CA VAL A 40 -6.61 -3.89 6.40
C VAL A 40 -7.51 -2.83 7.06
N VAL A 41 -7.11 -1.56 7.00
CA VAL A 41 -7.84 -0.43 7.62
C VAL A 41 -9.16 -0.09 6.87
N THR A 42 -9.32 -0.55 5.64
CA THR A 42 -10.54 -0.35 4.82
C THR A 42 -11.40 -1.63 4.78
N ASN A 43 -12.04 -1.95 5.90
CA ASN A 43 -13.10 -2.96 5.95
C ASN A 43 -14.22 -2.56 4.97
N SER A 44 -14.77 -3.52 4.20
CA SER A 44 -15.85 -3.29 3.22
C SER A 44 -17.04 -2.58 3.85
N ALA A 45 -17.37 -2.89 5.10
CA ALA A 45 -18.44 -2.23 5.86
C ALA A 45 -18.24 -0.70 5.95
N ARG A 46 -17.01 -0.22 6.17
CA ARG A 46 -16.71 1.22 6.22
C ARG A 46 -16.82 1.87 4.85
N ILE A 47 -16.45 1.14 3.79
CA ILE A 47 -16.59 1.64 2.41
C ILE A 47 -18.07 1.83 2.08
N SER A 48 -18.93 0.86 2.42
CA SER A 48 -20.38 0.96 2.22
C SER A 48 -21.00 2.10 3.02
N ALA A 49 -20.63 2.27 4.29
CA ALA A 49 -21.14 3.38 5.11
C ALA A 49 -20.78 4.74 4.52
N VAL A 50 -19.54 4.91 4.03
CA VAL A 50 -19.13 6.16 3.35
C VAL A 50 -19.92 6.36 2.05
N ASP A 51 -20.19 5.31 1.27
CA ASP A 51 -21.00 5.42 0.05
C ASP A 51 -22.45 5.84 0.36
N GLU A 52 -23.06 5.26 1.39
CA GLU A 52 -24.41 5.62 1.83
C GLU A 52 -24.51 7.09 2.25
N LEU A 53 -23.56 7.60 3.03
CA LEU A 53 -23.51 9.02 3.44
C LEU A 53 -23.44 9.97 2.23
N ILE A 54 -22.63 9.62 1.22
CA ILE A 54 -22.51 10.41 -0.02
C ILE A 54 -23.82 10.36 -0.82
N ARG A 55 -24.50 9.21 -0.85
CA ARG A 55 -25.77 9.03 -1.57
C ARG A 55 -26.91 9.79 -0.90
N GLN A 56 -26.92 9.87 0.43
CA GLN A 56 -27.91 10.64 1.21
C GLN A 56 -27.70 12.15 1.06
N ASN A 57 -26.45 12.61 1.09
CA ASN A 57 -26.12 14.03 0.94
C ASN A 57 -24.98 14.23 -0.06
N ARG A 58 -25.33 14.52 -1.31
CA ARG A 58 -24.35 14.74 -2.40
C ARG A 58 -23.45 15.96 -2.21
N ARG A 59 -23.77 16.88 -1.29
CA ARG A 59 -22.97 18.08 -0.98
C ARG A 59 -22.08 17.91 0.26
N ILE A 60 -22.08 16.73 0.90
CA ILE A 60 -21.29 16.47 2.09
C ILE A 60 -19.79 16.61 1.82
N THR A 61 -19.05 17.15 2.78
CA THR A 61 -17.61 17.34 2.68
C THR A 61 -16.83 16.15 3.24
N THR A 62 -15.60 15.96 2.74
CA THR A 62 -14.68 14.92 3.27
C THR A 62 -14.37 15.05 4.77
N ARG A 63 -14.49 16.26 5.34
CA ARG A 63 -14.30 16.49 6.77
C ARG A 63 -15.49 16.02 7.60
N GLU A 64 -16.71 16.26 7.14
CA GLU A 64 -17.93 15.81 7.81
C GLU A 64 -17.99 14.28 7.84
N ILE A 65 -17.71 13.63 6.70
CA ILE A 65 -17.62 12.16 6.63
C ILE A 65 -16.55 11.62 7.59
N ALA A 66 -15.40 12.28 7.68
CA ALA A 66 -14.32 11.86 8.58
C ALA A 66 -14.73 11.90 10.06
N VAL A 67 -15.46 12.94 10.45
CA VAL A 67 -16.01 13.09 11.81
C VAL A 67 -17.07 12.02 12.08
N GLU A 68 -18.04 11.87 11.18
CA GLU A 68 -19.17 10.95 11.34
C GLU A 68 -18.72 9.48 11.34
N SER A 69 -17.80 9.12 10.43
CA SER A 69 -17.30 7.75 10.33
C SER A 69 -16.18 7.43 11.33
N SER A 70 -15.69 8.42 12.10
CA SER A 70 -14.50 8.29 12.96
C SER A 70 -13.26 7.76 12.21
N ILE A 71 -13.09 8.21 10.97
CA ILE A 71 -11.98 7.81 10.08
C ILE A 71 -11.12 9.03 9.79
N SER A 72 -9.80 8.85 9.61
CA SER A 72 -8.94 9.96 9.21
C SER A 72 -9.35 10.52 7.84
N LYS A 73 -9.26 11.84 7.69
CA LYS A 73 -9.57 12.53 6.42
C LYS A 73 -8.83 11.92 5.22
N GLY A 74 -7.57 11.50 5.39
CA GLY A 74 -6.77 10.86 4.34
C GLY A 74 -7.36 9.53 3.87
N THR A 75 -7.84 8.71 4.80
CA THR A 75 -8.48 7.44 4.48
C THR A 75 -9.84 7.65 3.81
N VAL A 76 -10.64 8.61 4.27
CA VAL A 76 -11.91 8.98 3.60
C VAL A 76 -11.65 9.40 2.16
N HIS A 77 -10.66 10.28 1.92
CA HIS A 77 -10.29 10.70 0.57
C HIS A 77 -9.83 9.52 -0.29
N HIS A 78 -9.04 8.60 0.26
CA HIS A 78 -8.64 7.37 -0.44
C HIS A 78 -9.85 6.49 -0.80
N ILE A 79 -10.81 6.31 0.11
CA ILE A 79 -12.03 5.55 -0.16
C ILE A 79 -12.81 6.19 -1.31
N ILE A 80 -13.04 7.50 -1.26
CA ILE A 80 -13.82 8.22 -2.28
C ILE A 80 -13.14 8.13 -3.66
N CYS A 81 -11.84 8.43 -3.74
CA CYS A 81 -11.14 8.54 -5.03
C CYS A 81 -10.62 7.21 -5.58
N LYS A 82 -10.29 6.23 -4.74
CA LYS A 82 -9.68 4.96 -5.17
C LYS A 82 -10.59 3.74 -5.04
N LYS A 83 -11.59 3.77 -4.14
CA LYS A 83 -12.51 2.63 -3.94
C LYS A 83 -13.86 2.88 -4.60
N LEU A 84 -14.44 4.06 -4.41
CA LEU A 84 -15.75 4.43 -4.96
C LEU A 84 -15.66 5.13 -6.33
N ASN A 85 -14.46 5.56 -6.73
CA ASN A 85 -14.20 6.27 -8.00
C ASN A 85 -15.09 7.51 -8.22
N TYR A 86 -15.49 8.19 -7.14
CA TYR A 86 -16.20 9.46 -7.26
C TYR A 86 -15.25 10.55 -7.73
N GLY A 87 -15.61 11.21 -8.84
CA GLY A 87 -14.93 12.36 -9.39
C GLY A 87 -15.83 13.59 -9.35
N LYS A 88 -15.22 14.77 -9.45
CA LYS A 88 -15.96 16.00 -9.72
C LYS A 88 -16.48 15.95 -11.15
N VAL A 89 -17.79 16.12 -11.33
CA VAL A 89 -18.43 16.35 -12.64
C VAL A 89 -18.36 17.83 -12.98
#